data_AF-A0A8X7BUS6-F1
#
_entry.id   AF-A0A8X7BUS6-F1
#
_cell.length_a   1.000
_cell.length_b   1.000
_cell.length_c   1.000
_cell.angle_alpha   90.00
_cell.angle_beta   90.00
_cell.angle_gamma   90.00
#
_symmetry.space_group_name_H-M   'P 1'
#
loop_
_entity.id
_entity.type
_entity.pdbx_description
1 polymer ?
#
loop_
_entity_poly.entity_id
_entity_poly.type
_entity_poly.pdbx_seq_one_letter_code
_entity_poly.pdbx_strand_id
1 'polypeptide(L)'
;MDDEYVFNRVNISMLEEMIPEVKWGILLGYIFDYIGLSSEKMDLNIVLHCEKYLRQMVVLLNRTSHDEKCRIYPKKGLSSLGGKSVSIWSTMDSEWHWPSLYVKEEFGEELEDEVKSLITSLKQAFVGGIKHQTWLDSDTKVLCEEKVLAMTTKLGFPRYILDPVQLDTDYSGYLACKCYFDGYKPLNYIDWFVQPLVVNAFYEATGNAVIFPVGILRTPIFTPDRPKYLNYGMLGVVIGHEITHGFDNSGRKFDKVGNLTQWWSDEIVEKFKKKKFFCFGAVPQFPIDIVGLWVLVQKKLIAMLSG
;
A
#
# COMPACT_ATOMS: atom_id res chain seq x y z
N MET A 1 21.70 3.73 5.64
CA MET A 1 21.49 2.33 5.23
C MET A 1 21.11 2.42 3.77
N ASP A 2 21.86 1.76 2.89
CA ASP A 2 21.46 1.66 1.49
C ASP A 2 20.15 0.87 1.43
N ASP A 3 19.06 1.55 1.07
CA ASP A 3 17.71 0.98 0.90
C ASP A 3 17.61 0.14 -0.40
N GLU A 4 18.67 -0.60 -0.74
CA GLU A 4 18.68 -1.62 -1.79
C GLU A 4 18.34 -2.98 -1.16
N TYR A 5 17.20 -3.04 -0.49
CA TYR A 5 16.65 -4.33 -0.08
C TYR A 5 16.18 -5.08 -1.32
N VAL A 6 16.97 -6.11 -1.63
CA VAL A 6 16.92 -6.98 -2.80
C VAL A 6 15.68 -7.86 -2.72
N PHE A 7 14.85 -7.84 -3.76
CA PHE A 7 13.83 -8.86 -3.96
C PHE A 7 14.54 -10.16 -4.33
N ASN A 8 14.86 -10.98 -3.33
CA ASN A 8 15.50 -12.27 -3.55
C ASN A 8 14.44 -13.30 -3.92
N ARG A 9 14.39 -13.67 -5.21
CA ARG A 9 13.58 -14.80 -5.65
C ARG A 9 14.29 -16.09 -5.24
N VAL A 10 13.62 -16.90 -4.44
CA VAL A 10 14.10 -18.18 -3.94
C VAL A 10 13.03 -19.23 -4.17
N ASN A 11 13.42 -20.48 -4.41
CA ASN A 11 12.50 -21.60 -4.40
C ASN A 11 12.51 -22.29 -3.02
N ILE A 12 11.63 -23.28 -2.84
CA ILE A 12 11.53 -24.02 -1.57
C ILE A 12 12.86 -24.69 -1.21
N SER A 13 13.56 -25.29 -2.18
CA SER A 13 14.84 -25.95 -1.93
C SER A 13 15.92 -24.97 -1.46
N MET A 14 15.95 -23.76 -2.04
CA MET A 14 16.84 -22.69 -1.58
C MET A 14 16.48 -22.22 -0.17
N LEU A 15 15.18 -22.10 0.17
CA LEU A 15 14.75 -21.77 1.53
C LEU A 15 15.15 -22.85 2.55
N GLU A 16 15.05 -24.13 2.16
CA GLU A 16 15.48 -25.26 2.99
C GLU A 16 17.00 -25.30 3.18
N GLU A 17 17.78 -24.94 2.17
CA GLU A 17 19.23 -24.76 2.33
C GLU A 17 19.57 -23.57 3.23
N MET A 18 18.86 -22.45 3.04
CA MET A 18 19.08 -21.24 3.82
C MET A 18 18.69 -21.44 5.28
N ILE A 19 17.56 -22.08 5.56
CA ILE A 19 16.99 -22.21 6.91
C ILE A 19 16.50 -23.66 7.09
N PRO A 20 17.43 -24.60 7.32
CA PRO A 20 17.14 -26.03 7.35
C PRO A 20 16.33 -26.47 8.57
N GLU A 21 16.25 -25.63 9.60
CA GLU A 21 15.47 -25.92 10.81
C GLU A 21 13.96 -25.85 10.57
N VAL A 22 13.52 -25.23 9.47
CA VAL A 22 12.10 -25.12 9.09
C VAL A 22 11.82 -26.04 7.91
N LYS A 23 10.82 -26.92 8.08
CA LYS A 23 10.32 -27.76 6.97
C LYS A 23 9.39 -26.94 6.08
N TRP A 24 9.96 -26.11 5.21
CA TRP A 24 9.23 -25.15 4.38
C TRP A 24 8.17 -25.78 3.51
N GLY A 25 8.47 -26.92 2.86
CA GLY A 25 7.48 -27.63 2.04
C GLY A 25 6.23 -28.03 2.82
N ILE A 26 6.39 -28.49 4.07
CA ILE A 26 5.27 -28.87 4.94
C ILE A 26 4.50 -27.63 5.40
N LEU A 27 5.22 -26.59 5.86
CA LEU A 27 4.60 -25.37 6.37
C LEU A 27 3.78 -24.65 5.28
N LEU A 28 4.37 -24.48 4.09
CA LEU A 28 3.69 -23.86 2.96
C LEU A 28 2.57 -24.76 2.44
N GLY A 29 2.75 -26.08 2.45
CA GLY A 29 1.70 -27.04 2.11
C GLY A 29 0.43 -26.84 2.95
N TYR A 30 0.56 -26.78 4.28
CA TYR A 30 -0.57 -26.50 5.16
C TYR A 30 -1.26 -25.16 4.87
N ILE A 31 -0.48 -24.12 4.56
CA ILE A 31 -1.03 -22.79 4.25
C ILE A 31 -1.80 -22.83 2.92
N PHE A 32 -1.25 -23.46 1.88
CA PHE A 32 -1.88 -23.56 0.58
C PHE A 32 -3.13 -24.44 0.59
N ASP A 33 -3.07 -25.59 1.26
CA ASP A 33 -4.20 -26.49 1.42
C ASP A 33 -5.36 -25.78 2.15
N TYR A 34 -5.05 -24.95 3.16
CA TYR A 34 -6.05 -24.16 3.90
C TYR A 34 -6.80 -23.16 3.00
N ILE A 35 -6.12 -22.57 2.01
CA ILE A 35 -6.71 -21.65 1.03
C ILE A 35 -7.18 -22.35 -0.25
N GLY A 36 -7.21 -23.69 -0.28
CA GLY A 36 -7.69 -24.48 -1.41
C GLY A 36 -6.76 -24.53 -2.62
N LEU A 37 -5.48 -24.16 -2.46
CA LEU A 37 -4.46 -24.31 -3.49
C LEU A 37 -3.71 -25.62 -3.28
N SER A 38 -3.61 -26.46 -4.32
CA SER A 38 -2.89 -27.72 -4.24
C SER A 38 -1.38 -27.48 -4.12
N SER A 39 -0.79 -28.00 -3.04
CA SER A 39 0.63 -27.92 -2.72
C SER A 39 1.53 -28.81 -3.60
N GLU A 40 0.95 -29.76 -4.33
CA GLU A 40 1.68 -30.65 -5.23
C GLU A 40 1.90 -29.96 -6.59
N LYS A 41 3.15 -29.52 -6.83
CA LYS A 41 3.70 -28.99 -8.12
C LYS A 41 3.63 -27.48 -8.35
N MET A 42 3.96 -26.66 -7.38
CA MET A 42 4.38 -25.30 -7.72
C MET A 42 5.89 -25.14 -7.50
N ASP A 43 6.61 -24.89 -8.60
CA ASP A 43 7.93 -24.27 -8.58
C ASP A 43 7.74 -22.81 -8.12
N LEU A 44 7.48 -22.67 -6.82
CA LEU A 44 7.12 -21.40 -6.22
C LEU A 44 8.34 -20.51 -6.18
N ASN A 45 8.26 -19.43 -6.95
CA ASN A 45 9.18 -18.31 -6.82
C ASN A 45 8.71 -17.46 -5.62
N ILE A 46 9.36 -17.67 -4.48
CA ILE A 46 9.10 -16.96 -3.23
C ILE A 46 9.99 -15.73 -3.18
N VAL A 47 9.39 -14.58 -2.84
CA VAL A 47 10.15 -13.34 -2.64
C VAL A 47 10.53 -13.24 -1.17
N LEU A 48 11.82 -13.37 -0.87
CA LEU A 48 12.36 -13.21 0.48
C LEU A 48 12.83 -11.77 0.69
N HIS A 49 12.09 -11.02 1.51
CA HIS A 49 12.42 -9.62 1.81
C HIS A 49 13.61 -9.45 2.76
N CYS A 50 13.77 -10.33 3.75
CA CYS A 50 14.85 -10.23 4.72
C CYS A 50 15.26 -11.60 5.27
N GLU A 51 16.32 -12.17 4.69
CA GLU A 51 16.90 -13.44 5.14
C GLU A 51 17.38 -13.37 6.60
N LYS A 52 18.09 -12.29 6.96
CA LYS A 52 18.67 -12.14 8.31
C LYS A 52 17.60 -12.18 9.39
N TYR A 53 16.48 -11.48 9.17
CA TYR A 53 15.34 -11.51 10.07
C TYR A 53 14.81 -12.93 10.23
N LEU A 54 14.62 -13.64 9.11
CA LEU A 54 14.05 -14.98 9.12
C LEU A 54 14.94 -15.97 9.88
N ARG A 55 16.27 -15.91 9.66
CA ARG A 55 17.26 -16.71 10.41
C ARG A 55 17.22 -16.42 11.91
N GLN A 56 17.23 -15.15 12.30
CA GLN A 56 17.20 -14.76 13.71
C GLN A 56 15.88 -15.18 14.38
N MET A 57 14.76 -15.03 13.67
CA MET A 57 13.45 -15.44 14.15
C MET A 57 13.39 -16.95 14.43
N VAL A 58 13.95 -17.78 13.56
CA VAL A 58 14.02 -19.24 13.77
C VAL A 58 14.91 -19.61 14.95
N VAL A 59 16.06 -18.95 15.12
CA VAL A 59 16.92 -19.15 16.31
C VAL A 59 16.19 -18.80 17.60
N LEU A 60 15.46 -17.67 17.61
CA LEU A 60 14.67 -17.25 18.76
C LEU A 60 13.55 -18.25 19.04
N LEU A 61 12.78 -18.64 18.03
CA LEU A 61 11.75 -19.66 18.17
C LEU A 61 12.34 -20.96 18.73
N ASN A 62 13.47 -21.45 18.24
CA ASN A 62 14.05 -22.70 18.77
C ASN A 62 14.48 -22.59 20.24
N ARG A 63 14.86 -21.40 20.71
CA ARG A 63 15.28 -21.16 22.11
C ARG A 63 14.11 -20.85 23.06
N THR A 64 12.98 -20.40 22.52
CA THR A 64 11.78 -20.10 23.33
C THR A 64 11.03 -21.39 23.68
N SER A 65 10.67 -21.52 24.96
CA SER A 65 9.89 -22.66 25.46
C SER A 65 8.52 -22.75 24.76
N HIS A 66 7.95 -23.97 24.69
CA HIS A 66 6.62 -24.17 24.12
C HIS A 66 5.55 -23.33 24.85
N ASP A 67 5.59 -23.30 26.19
CA ASP A 67 4.66 -22.53 27.00
C ASP A 67 4.73 -21.02 26.72
N GLU A 68 5.94 -20.50 26.53
CA GLU A 68 6.14 -19.08 26.23
C GLU A 68 5.68 -18.73 24.81
N LYS A 69 5.92 -19.60 23.82
CA LYS A 69 5.32 -19.48 22.48
C LYS A 69 3.80 -19.44 22.56
N CYS A 70 3.19 -20.41 23.26
CA CYS A 70 1.74 -20.52 23.43
C CYS A 70 1.13 -19.34 24.21
N ARG A 71 1.91 -18.60 25.01
CA ARG A 71 1.48 -17.34 25.64
C ARG A 71 1.53 -16.13 24.70
N ILE A 72 2.41 -16.14 23.69
CA ILE A 72 2.59 -15.04 22.74
C ILE A 72 1.56 -15.10 21.60
N TYR A 73 1.31 -16.28 21.03
CA TYR A 73 0.42 -16.44 19.87
C TYR A 73 -1.03 -15.94 20.07
N PRO A 74 -1.71 -16.20 21.21
CA PRO A 74 -3.08 -15.73 21.45
C PRO A 74 -3.17 -14.23 21.69
N LYS A 75 -2.12 -13.59 22.23
CA LYS A 75 -2.13 -12.17 22.59
C LYS A 75 -2.11 -11.25 21.37
N LYS A 76 -1.61 -11.71 20.22
CA LYS A 76 -1.64 -10.94 18.96
C LYS A 76 -3.05 -10.75 18.38
N GLY A 77 -4.02 -11.58 18.77
CA GLY A 77 -5.41 -11.45 18.33
C GLY A 77 -6.31 -10.56 19.19
N LEU A 78 -5.80 -10.04 20.33
CA LEU A 78 -6.65 -9.48 21.40
C LEU A 78 -6.09 -8.20 22.03
N SER A 79 -5.23 -7.45 21.33
CA SER A 79 -4.80 -6.13 21.81
C SER A 79 -5.84 -5.05 21.49
N SER A 80 -6.57 -4.64 22.53
CA SER A 80 -7.38 -3.42 22.65
C SER A 80 -8.37 -3.12 21.52
N LEU A 81 -9.55 -3.74 21.60
CA LEU A 81 -10.75 -3.15 20.99
C LEU A 81 -10.98 -1.80 21.69
N GLY A 82 -10.91 -0.70 20.94
CA GLY A 82 -11.43 0.60 21.37
C GLY A 82 -12.92 0.50 21.73
N GLY A 83 -13.52 1.61 22.14
CA GLY A 83 -14.95 1.64 22.53
C GLY A 83 -15.82 0.86 21.53
N LYS A 84 -16.56 -0.13 22.03
CA LYS A 84 -17.22 -1.20 21.24
C LYS A 84 -17.97 -0.72 19.99
N SER A 85 -18.51 0.50 20.00
CA SER A 85 -19.19 1.09 18.83
C SER A 85 -18.22 1.43 17.70
N VAL A 86 -17.07 2.07 17.97
CA VAL A 86 -16.09 2.46 16.95
C VAL A 86 -15.47 1.23 16.29
N SER A 87 -15.22 0.18 17.06
CA SER A 87 -14.69 -1.08 16.52
C SER A 87 -15.67 -1.79 15.60
N ILE A 88 -16.98 -1.72 15.87
CA ILE A 88 -18.01 -2.32 15.01
C ILE A 88 -18.10 -1.55 13.68
N TRP A 89 -18.09 -0.21 13.73
CA TRP A 89 -18.11 0.61 12.51
C TRP A 89 -16.85 0.41 11.66
N SER A 90 -15.65 0.41 12.25
CA SER A 90 -14.41 0.16 11.49
C SER A 90 -14.36 -1.22 10.85
N THR A 91 -15.02 -2.18 11.47
CA THR A 91 -15.20 -3.54 10.97
C THR A 91 -16.18 -3.58 9.80
N MET A 92 -17.31 -2.90 9.91
CA MET A 92 -18.32 -2.83 8.86
C MET A 92 -17.80 -2.06 7.63
N ASP A 93 -17.00 -1.02 7.85
CA ASP A 93 -16.32 -0.27 6.79
C ASP A 93 -15.25 -1.11 6.07
N SER A 94 -14.84 -2.26 6.63
CA SER A 94 -13.90 -3.19 6.01
C SER A 94 -14.55 -4.15 5.02
N GLU A 95 -15.88 -4.13 4.91
CA GLU A 95 -16.71 -4.94 3.99
C GLU A 95 -17.16 -4.13 2.76
N TRP A 96 -17.54 -4.79 1.66
CA TRP A 96 -18.06 -4.18 0.42
C TRP A 96 -19.55 -3.81 0.46
N HIS A 97 -20.35 -4.44 1.32
CA HIS A 97 -21.81 -4.23 1.34
C HIS A 97 -22.20 -2.80 1.75
N TRP A 98 -21.64 -2.27 2.84
CA TRP A 98 -21.92 -0.90 3.31
C TRP A 98 -21.43 0.18 2.34
N PRO A 99 -20.20 0.10 1.79
CA PRO A 99 -19.78 0.98 0.72
C PRO A 99 -20.70 0.96 -0.49
N SER A 100 -21.26 -0.20 -0.88
CA SER A 100 -22.16 -0.29 -2.03
C SER A 100 -23.44 0.53 -1.85
N LEU A 101 -23.98 0.59 -0.63
CA LEU A 101 -25.16 1.40 -0.31
C LEU A 101 -24.81 2.89 -0.34
N TYR A 102 -23.71 3.27 0.32
CA TYR A 102 -23.25 4.66 0.37
C TYR A 102 -23.00 5.22 -1.02
N VAL A 103 -22.28 4.47 -1.85
CA VAL A 103 -21.92 4.86 -3.21
C VAL A 103 -23.15 5.06 -4.11
N LYS A 104 -24.15 4.18 -4.01
CA LYS A 104 -25.39 4.27 -4.81
C LYS A 104 -26.13 5.59 -4.58
N GLU A 105 -26.09 6.11 -3.36
CA GLU A 105 -26.77 7.35 -2.98
C GLU A 105 -25.91 8.60 -3.24
N GLU A 106 -24.61 8.53 -2.94
CA GLU A 106 -23.75 9.73 -2.82
C GLU A 106 -22.77 9.94 -3.99
N PHE A 107 -22.52 8.93 -4.83
CA PHE A 107 -21.52 9.04 -5.91
C PHE A 107 -22.18 9.21 -7.29
N GLY A 108 -22.13 10.45 -7.81
CA GLY A 108 -22.65 10.80 -9.14
C GLY A 108 -21.58 10.86 -10.25
N GLU A 109 -22.01 10.72 -11.50
CA GLU A 109 -21.15 10.80 -12.69
C GLU A 109 -20.43 12.15 -12.83
N GLU A 110 -21.11 13.25 -12.49
CA GLU A 110 -20.54 14.61 -12.55
C GLU A 110 -19.33 14.78 -11.63
N LEU A 111 -19.40 14.27 -10.40
CA LEU A 111 -18.29 14.27 -9.45
C LEU A 111 -17.11 13.46 -10.00
N GLU A 112 -17.40 12.32 -10.60
CA GLU A 112 -16.38 11.47 -11.19
C GLU A 112 -15.63 12.18 -12.33
N ASP A 113 -16.37 12.84 -13.22
CA ASP A 113 -15.80 13.55 -14.36
C ASP A 113 -14.98 14.78 -13.94
N GLU A 114 -15.43 15.54 -12.94
CA GLU A 114 -14.67 16.67 -12.40
C GLU A 114 -13.34 16.20 -11.79
N VAL A 115 -13.36 15.13 -10.99
CA VAL A 115 -12.14 14.58 -10.38
C VAL A 115 -11.20 13.99 -11.44
N LYS A 116 -11.72 13.28 -12.45
CA LYS A 116 -10.90 12.79 -13.58
C LYS A 116 -10.24 13.93 -14.35
N SER A 117 -10.96 15.02 -14.59
CA SER A 117 -10.42 16.22 -15.24
C SER A 117 -9.30 16.84 -14.40
N LEU A 118 -9.48 16.93 -13.07
CA LEU A 118 -8.46 17.41 -12.15
C LEU A 118 -7.19 16.54 -12.18
N ILE A 119 -7.35 15.22 -12.12
CA ILE A 119 -6.23 14.27 -12.19
C ILE A 119 -5.47 14.40 -13.52
N THR A 120 -6.20 14.47 -14.63
CA THR A 120 -5.62 14.65 -15.97
C THR A 120 -4.81 15.95 -16.04
N SER A 121 -5.36 17.05 -15.54
CA SER A 121 -4.68 18.35 -15.49
C SER A 121 -3.38 18.28 -14.67
N LEU A 122 -3.38 17.58 -13.53
CA LEU A 122 -2.22 17.45 -12.67
C LEU A 122 -1.14 16.53 -13.26
N LYS A 123 -1.54 15.45 -13.94
CA LYS A 123 -0.59 14.62 -14.73
C LYS A 123 0.11 15.46 -15.80
N GLN A 124 -0.64 16.28 -16.53
CA GLN A 124 -0.07 17.19 -17.54
C GLN A 124 0.87 18.23 -16.92
N ALA A 125 0.49 18.82 -15.79
CA ALA A 125 1.34 19.74 -15.06
C ALA A 125 2.64 19.08 -14.58
N PHE A 126 2.57 17.84 -14.09
CA PHE A 126 3.73 17.05 -13.68
C PHE A 126 4.66 16.75 -14.87
N VAL A 127 4.11 16.36 -16.02
CA VAL A 127 4.87 16.19 -17.28
C VAL A 127 5.55 17.50 -17.69
N GLY A 128 4.85 18.63 -17.61
CA GLY A 128 5.47 19.95 -17.81
C GLY A 128 6.63 20.20 -16.85
N GLY A 129 6.45 19.85 -15.57
CA GLY A 129 7.48 19.95 -14.53
C GLY A 129 8.72 19.09 -14.81
N ILE A 130 8.56 17.88 -15.35
CA ILE A 130 9.66 16.99 -15.76
C ILE A 130 10.53 17.66 -16.82
N LYS A 131 9.92 18.30 -17.82
CA LYS A 131 10.63 18.94 -18.95
C LYS A 131 11.62 20.00 -18.47
N HIS A 132 11.27 20.72 -17.40
CA HIS A 132 12.10 21.77 -16.79
C HIS A 132 13.17 21.26 -15.79
N GLN A 133 13.22 19.97 -15.47
CA GLN A 133 14.25 19.45 -14.56
C GLN A 133 15.64 19.45 -15.23
N THR A 134 16.59 20.19 -14.68
CA THR A 134 17.96 20.31 -15.22
C THR A 134 18.88 19.14 -14.87
N TRP A 135 18.49 18.33 -13.88
CA TRP A 135 19.29 17.20 -13.39
C TRP A 135 18.98 15.87 -14.10
N LEU A 136 17.91 15.84 -14.92
CA LEU A 136 17.55 14.72 -15.77
C LEU A 136 18.09 14.91 -17.18
N ASP A 137 18.64 13.85 -17.77
CA ASP A 137 18.96 13.80 -19.20
C ASP A 137 17.68 13.69 -20.07
N SER A 138 17.84 13.82 -21.39
CA SER A 138 16.72 13.78 -22.34
C SER A 138 15.96 12.46 -22.27
N ASP A 139 16.67 11.35 -22.18
CA ASP A 139 16.12 10.01 -22.32
C ASP A 139 15.30 9.66 -21.06
N THR A 140 15.83 9.99 -19.88
CA THR A 140 15.13 9.81 -18.63
C THR A 140 13.90 10.70 -18.52
N LYS A 141 13.90 11.91 -19.11
CA LYS A 141 12.69 12.74 -19.17
C LYS A 141 11.57 12.08 -19.96
N VAL A 142 11.90 11.48 -21.12
CA VAL A 142 10.94 10.73 -21.93
C VAL A 142 10.38 9.55 -21.15
N LEU A 143 11.25 8.76 -20.50
CA LEU A 143 10.81 7.63 -19.68
C LEU A 143 9.92 8.06 -18.51
N CYS A 144 10.25 9.17 -17.85
CA CYS A 144 9.40 9.73 -16.78
C CYS A 144 8.04 10.17 -17.32
N GLU A 145 7.99 10.85 -18.47
CA GLU A 145 6.76 11.27 -19.13
C GLU A 145 5.89 10.07 -19.49
N GLU A 146 6.47 9.02 -20.10
CA GLU A 146 5.77 7.77 -20.40
C GLU A 146 5.17 7.13 -19.15
N LYS A 147 5.92 7.11 -18.04
CA LYS A 147 5.43 6.54 -16.77
C LYS A 147 4.23 7.29 -16.20
N VAL A 148 4.28 8.63 -16.18
CA VAL A 148 3.17 9.46 -15.68
C VAL A 148 1.92 9.28 -16.55
N LEU A 149 2.10 9.24 -17.87
CA LEU A 149 0.99 9.10 -18.81
C LEU A 149 0.38 7.69 -18.79
N ALA A 150 1.20 6.67 -18.54
CA ALA A 150 0.74 5.28 -18.36
C ALA A 150 0.08 5.04 -16.99
N MET A 151 0.24 5.97 -16.03
CA MET A 151 -0.29 5.80 -14.68
C MET A 151 -1.81 5.71 -14.73
N THR A 152 -2.37 4.61 -14.27
CA THR A 152 -3.83 4.39 -14.26
C THR A 152 -4.47 5.07 -13.05
N THR A 153 -5.79 5.23 -13.08
CA THR A 153 -6.53 5.89 -12.00
C THR A 153 -7.72 5.03 -11.59
N LYS A 154 -7.73 4.62 -10.33
CA LYS A 154 -8.80 3.89 -9.65
C LYS A 154 -9.57 4.89 -8.78
N LEU A 155 -10.74 5.33 -9.25
CA LEU A 155 -11.52 6.39 -8.61
C LEU A 155 -12.80 5.83 -7.98
N GLY A 156 -13.06 6.19 -6.72
CA GLY A 156 -14.26 5.82 -5.98
C GLY A 156 -14.19 4.40 -5.41
N PHE A 157 -14.60 3.43 -6.21
CA PHE A 157 -14.89 2.06 -5.76
C PHE A 157 -14.83 1.07 -6.94
N PRO A 158 -14.63 -0.23 -6.68
CA PRO A 158 -14.70 -1.22 -7.74
C PRO A 158 -16.14 -1.42 -8.20
N ARG A 159 -16.40 -1.34 -9.51
CA ARG A 159 -17.76 -1.28 -10.07
C ARG A 159 -18.64 -2.49 -9.74
N TYR A 160 -18.05 -3.66 -9.54
CA TYR A 160 -18.79 -4.89 -9.26
C TYR A 160 -19.63 -4.80 -7.98
N ILE A 161 -19.28 -3.95 -7.01
CA ILE A 161 -20.05 -3.82 -5.76
C ILE A 161 -21.45 -3.23 -6.00
N LEU A 162 -21.69 -2.62 -7.16
CA LEU A 162 -23.02 -2.14 -7.54
C LEU A 162 -23.91 -3.25 -8.09
N ASP A 163 -23.32 -4.37 -8.54
CA ASP A 163 -24.04 -5.56 -9.02
C ASP A 163 -24.41 -6.44 -7.81
N PRO A 164 -25.70 -6.51 -7.41
CA PRO A 164 -26.12 -7.30 -6.25
C PRO A 164 -25.80 -8.78 -6.38
N VAL A 165 -25.79 -9.34 -7.60
CA VAL A 165 -25.55 -10.77 -7.82
C VAL A 165 -24.09 -11.13 -7.55
N GLN A 166 -23.16 -10.29 -8.05
CA GLN A 166 -21.73 -10.48 -7.81
C GLN A 166 -21.40 -10.27 -6.33
N LEU A 167 -21.98 -9.22 -5.73
CA LEU A 167 -21.79 -8.93 -4.31
C LEU A 167 -22.31 -10.08 -3.43
N ASP A 168 -23.53 -10.56 -3.65
CA ASP A 168 -24.10 -11.68 -2.90
C ASP A 168 -23.30 -12.98 -3.07
N THR A 169 -22.68 -13.17 -4.24
CA THR A 169 -21.77 -14.30 -4.49
C THR A 169 -20.51 -14.20 -3.64
N ASP A 170 -19.90 -13.03 -3.52
CA ASP A 170 -18.75 -12.79 -2.64
C ASP A 170 -19.07 -13.04 -1.16
N TYR A 171 -20.31 -12.78 -0.76
CA TYR A 171 -20.82 -13.05 0.59
C TYR A 171 -21.48 -14.41 0.75
N SER A 172 -21.40 -15.29 -0.26
CA SER A 172 -22.01 -16.62 -0.19
C SER A 172 -21.35 -17.46 0.92
N GLY A 173 -22.12 -17.76 1.96
CA GLY A 173 -21.66 -18.49 3.15
C GLY A 173 -21.43 -17.63 4.40
N TYR A 174 -21.60 -16.31 4.32
CA TYR A 174 -21.68 -15.45 5.50
C TYR A 174 -23.07 -15.56 6.15
N LEU A 175 -23.14 -16.19 7.33
CA LEU A 175 -24.34 -16.16 8.16
C LEU A 175 -24.24 -15.00 9.14
N ALA A 176 -25.04 -13.95 8.92
CA ALA A 176 -25.08 -12.73 9.75
C ALA A 176 -25.35 -12.95 11.26
N CYS A 177 -25.66 -14.18 11.69
CA CYS A 177 -26.09 -14.50 13.05
C CYS A 177 -25.18 -15.46 13.83
N LYS A 178 -23.96 -15.79 13.39
CA LYS A 178 -23.05 -16.63 14.18
C LYS A 178 -21.68 -15.99 14.30
N CYS A 179 -21.35 -15.58 15.52
CA CYS A 179 -20.03 -15.20 16.01
C CYS A 179 -19.13 -14.52 14.96
N TYR A 180 -19.01 -13.19 15.02
CA TYR A 180 -18.20 -12.33 14.13
C TYR A 180 -16.81 -12.88 13.74
N PHE A 181 -16.21 -13.78 14.53
CA PHE A 181 -14.91 -14.41 14.28
C PHE A 181 -14.94 -15.73 13.50
N ASP A 182 -16.07 -16.44 13.42
CA ASP A 182 -16.13 -17.81 12.87
C ASP A 182 -16.44 -17.84 11.35
N GLY A 183 -16.88 -16.72 10.77
CA GLY A 183 -17.34 -16.63 9.38
C GLY A 183 -16.45 -15.82 8.44
N TYR A 184 -15.31 -15.28 8.92
CA TYR A 184 -14.46 -14.39 8.11
C TYR A 184 -13.72 -15.19 7.04
N LYS A 185 -14.18 -15.14 5.79
CA LYS A 185 -13.36 -15.48 4.63
C LYS A 185 -12.67 -14.21 4.12
N PRO A 186 -11.42 -14.28 3.66
CA PRO A 186 -10.84 -13.15 2.96
C PRO A 186 -11.62 -12.96 1.63
N LEU A 187 -12.20 -11.78 1.46
CA LEU A 187 -12.78 -11.37 0.18
C LEU A 187 -11.67 -11.31 -0.88
N ASN A 188 -12.03 -11.52 -2.15
CA ASN A 188 -11.07 -11.61 -3.22
C ASN A 188 -10.70 -10.21 -3.77
N TYR A 189 -9.62 -9.62 -3.25
CA TYR A 189 -9.20 -8.24 -3.56
C TYR A 189 -8.37 -8.10 -4.85
N ILE A 190 -8.67 -8.85 -5.93
CA ILE A 190 -7.77 -8.96 -7.10
C ILE A 190 -7.50 -7.61 -7.78
N ASP A 191 -8.50 -6.72 -7.84
CA ASP A 191 -8.38 -5.45 -8.57
C ASP A 191 -8.30 -4.23 -7.64
N TRP A 192 -8.71 -4.36 -6.38
CA TRP A 192 -8.81 -3.21 -5.48
C TRP A 192 -8.48 -3.63 -4.03
N PHE A 193 -7.31 -3.21 -3.53
CA PHE A 193 -6.84 -3.60 -2.19
C PHE A 193 -7.27 -2.62 -1.07
N VAL A 194 -7.98 -1.55 -1.42
CA VAL A 194 -8.40 -0.48 -0.50
C VAL A 194 -9.93 -0.41 -0.41
N GLN A 195 -10.49 -0.32 0.79
CA GLN A 195 -11.94 -0.18 0.91
C GLN A 195 -12.44 1.21 0.45
N PRO A 196 -13.64 1.32 -0.15
CA PRO A 196 -14.07 2.57 -0.75
C PRO A 196 -14.30 3.72 0.24
N LEU A 197 -14.67 3.43 1.48
CA LEU A 197 -14.97 4.43 2.50
C LEU A 197 -13.72 4.96 3.22
N VAL A 198 -12.53 4.45 2.87
CA VAL A 198 -11.27 4.94 3.43
C VAL A 198 -11.05 6.40 3.05
N VAL A 199 -10.73 7.21 4.06
CA VAL A 199 -10.44 8.65 3.91
C VAL A 199 -8.95 8.83 3.67
N ASN A 200 -8.47 8.35 2.53
CA ASN A 200 -7.06 8.41 2.17
C ASN A 200 -6.90 8.33 0.65
N ALA A 201 -5.67 8.43 0.15
CA ALA A 201 -5.31 8.12 -1.22
C ALA A 201 -4.05 7.25 -1.24
N PHE A 202 -3.80 6.55 -2.35
CA PHE A 202 -2.71 5.60 -2.44
C PHE A 202 -2.09 5.55 -3.85
N TYR A 203 -0.80 5.26 -3.90
CA TYR A 203 -0.10 4.85 -5.11
C TYR A 203 0.27 3.36 -5.04
N GLU A 204 -0.17 2.60 -6.04
CA GLU A 204 0.13 1.18 -6.22
C GLU A 204 1.30 1.03 -7.21
N ALA A 205 2.48 0.70 -6.69
CA ALA A 205 3.69 0.63 -7.52
C ALA A 205 3.66 -0.48 -8.58
N THR A 206 3.08 -1.65 -8.25
CA THR A 206 2.99 -2.81 -9.15
C THR A 206 1.93 -2.66 -10.24
N GLY A 207 0.92 -1.81 -10.03
CA GLY A 207 -0.09 -1.47 -11.03
C GLY A 207 0.16 -0.15 -11.75
N ASN A 208 1.19 0.61 -11.32
CA ASN A 208 1.38 2.02 -11.67
C ASN A 208 0.05 2.79 -11.59
N ALA A 209 -0.65 2.68 -10.47
CA ALA A 209 -2.02 3.18 -10.32
C ALA A 209 -2.12 4.15 -9.15
N VAL A 210 -2.87 5.23 -9.32
CA VAL A 210 -3.31 6.09 -8.21
C VAL A 210 -4.75 5.76 -7.84
N ILE A 211 -5.01 5.58 -6.55
CA ILE A 211 -6.27 5.12 -5.99
C ILE A 211 -6.85 6.21 -5.10
N PHE A 212 -8.06 6.66 -5.42
CA PHE A 212 -8.81 7.67 -4.67
C PHE A 212 -10.18 7.08 -4.28
N PRO A 213 -10.28 6.40 -3.12
CA PRO A 213 -11.54 5.89 -2.61
C PRO A 213 -12.61 6.99 -2.47
N VAL A 214 -13.90 6.64 -2.54
CA VAL A 214 -14.99 7.63 -2.41
C VAL A 214 -14.92 8.39 -1.07
N GLY A 215 -14.40 7.76 -0.01
CA GLY A 215 -14.28 8.35 1.32
C GLY A 215 -13.42 9.64 1.39
N ILE A 216 -12.51 9.86 0.45
CA ILE A 216 -11.72 11.12 0.38
C ILE A 216 -12.40 12.22 -0.45
N LEU A 217 -13.37 11.87 -1.31
CA LEU A 217 -14.00 12.76 -2.29
C LEU A 217 -15.16 13.55 -1.69
N ARG A 218 -14.92 14.17 -0.53
CA ARG A 218 -15.92 14.91 0.24
C ARG A 218 -15.33 16.15 0.89
N THR A 219 -16.20 17.03 1.34
CA THR A 219 -15.81 18.25 2.06
C THR A 219 -15.01 17.89 3.33
N PRO A 220 -13.89 18.60 3.63
CA PRO A 220 -13.36 19.80 2.96
C PRO A 220 -12.44 19.52 1.77
N ILE A 221 -12.11 18.26 1.48
CA ILE A 221 -11.13 17.87 0.47
C ILE A 221 -11.62 18.15 -0.95
N PHE A 222 -12.87 17.79 -1.25
CA PHE A 222 -13.51 18.02 -2.54
C PHE A 222 -14.99 18.39 -2.39
N THR A 223 -15.45 19.32 -3.22
CA THR A 223 -16.87 19.67 -3.34
C THR A 223 -17.11 20.06 -4.80
N PRO A 224 -18.10 19.46 -5.50
CA PRO A 224 -18.56 19.98 -6.78
C PRO A 224 -19.16 21.37 -6.56
N ASP A 225 -18.99 22.31 -7.49
CA ASP A 225 -19.52 23.69 -7.43
C ASP A 225 -18.79 24.74 -6.57
N ARG A 226 -17.62 24.44 -6.00
CA ARG A 226 -16.78 25.47 -5.35
C ARG A 226 -15.70 26.02 -6.30
N PRO A 227 -15.12 27.21 -6.02
CA PRO A 227 -14.05 27.74 -6.84
C PRO A 227 -12.91 26.73 -7.04
N LYS A 228 -12.55 26.46 -8.31
CA LYS A 228 -11.63 25.37 -8.67
C LYS A 228 -10.31 25.41 -7.89
N TYR A 229 -9.76 26.60 -7.64
CA TYR A 229 -8.50 26.75 -6.90
C TYR A 229 -8.54 26.12 -5.50
N LEU A 230 -9.71 26.02 -4.84
CA LEU A 230 -9.87 25.29 -3.58
C LEU A 230 -9.75 23.78 -3.78
N ASN A 231 -10.36 23.24 -4.83
CA ASN A 231 -10.19 21.82 -5.21
C ASN A 231 -8.74 21.51 -5.59
N TYR A 232 -8.06 22.38 -6.34
CA TYR A 232 -6.63 22.24 -6.63
C TYR A 232 -5.75 22.32 -5.37
N GLY A 233 -6.06 23.21 -4.43
CA GLY A 233 -5.29 23.37 -3.18
C GLY A 233 -5.49 22.26 -2.16
N MET A 234 -6.60 21.51 -2.25
CA MET A 234 -6.92 20.41 -1.33
C MET A 234 -6.71 19.06 -2.02
N LEU A 235 -7.70 18.58 -2.77
CA LEU A 235 -7.60 17.31 -3.50
C LEU A 235 -6.43 17.32 -4.49
N GLY A 236 -6.15 18.45 -5.14
CA GLY A 236 -5.05 18.53 -6.09
C GLY A 236 -3.66 18.33 -5.47
N VAL A 237 -3.46 18.75 -4.21
CA VAL A 237 -2.22 18.46 -3.46
C VAL A 237 -2.11 16.96 -3.17
N VAL A 238 -3.22 16.31 -2.79
CA VAL A 238 -3.26 14.86 -2.57
C VAL A 238 -2.98 14.10 -3.87
N ILE A 239 -3.60 14.48 -4.98
CA ILE A 239 -3.31 13.88 -6.29
C ILE A 239 -1.84 14.06 -6.67
N GLY A 240 -1.28 15.26 -6.48
CA GLY A 240 0.13 15.53 -6.73
C GLY A 240 1.06 14.68 -5.85
N HIS A 241 0.69 14.45 -4.59
CA HIS A 241 1.39 13.56 -3.68
C HIS A 241 1.42 12.12 -4.20
N GLU A 242 0.27 11.56 -4.57
CA GLU A 242 0.20 10.18 -5.09
C GLU A 242 0.93 10.01 -6.43
N ILE A 243 0.86 10.98 -7.34
CA ILE A 243 1.65 10.95 -8.58
C ILE A 243 3.15 10.94 -8.25
N THR A 244 3.57 11.74 -7.26
CA THR A 244 4.98 11.85 -6.86
C THR A 244 5.49 10.56 -6.20
N HIS A 245 4.64 9.76 -5.56
CA HIS A 245 5.01 8.44 -5.05
C HIS A 245 5.52 7.51 -6.16
N GLY A 246 5.07 7.69 -7.41
CA GLY A 246 5.64 7.00 -8.57
C GLY A 246 7.12 7.31 -8.84
N PHE A 247 7.69 8.36 -8.25
CA PHE A 247 9.05 8.85 -8.51
C PHE A 247 9.89 9.01 -7.24
N ASP A 248 9.35 8.59 -6.08
CA ASP A 248 10.09 8.64 -4.82
C ASP A 248 11.17 7.54 -4.73
N ASN A 249 11.76 7.35 -3.55
CA ASN A 249 12.82 6.36 -3.33
C ASN A 249 12.45 4.93 -3.76
N SER A 250 11.18 4.57 -3.58
CA SER A 250 10.63 3.25 -3.85
C SER A 250 9.99 3.22 -5.23
N GLY A 251 9.11 4.19 -5.53
CA GLY A 251 8.37 4.22 -6.78
C GLY A 251 9.25 4.34 -8.02
N ARG A 252 10.39 5.06 -7.95
CA ARG A 252 11.33 5.16 -9.08
C ARG A 252 11.88 3.81 -9.54
N LYS A 253 11.82 2.76 -8.71
CA LYS A 253 12.34 1.42 -9.03
C LYS A 253 11.35 0.61 -9.87
N PHE A 254 10.13 1.10 -10.06
CA PHE A 254 9.10 0.46 -10.86
C PHE A 254 8.98 1.19 -12.20
N ASP A 255 8.91 0.47 -13.31
CA ASP A 255 8.69 1.08 -14.62
C ASP A 255 7.21 1.45 -14.86
N LYS A 256 6.88 1.86 -16.09
CA LYS A 256 5.53 2.29 -16.46
C LYS A 256 4.45 1.21 -16.39
N VAL A 257 4.83 -0.06 -16.39
CA VAL A 257 3.92 -1.21 -16.26
C VAL A 257 3.99 -1.85 -14.88
N GLY A 258 4.75 -1.27 -13.95
CA GLY A 258 4.86 -1.73 -12.58
C GLY A 258 5.85 -2.87 -12.35
N ASN A 259 6.79 -3.10 -13.29
CA ASN A 259 7.88 -4.04 -13.05
C ASN A 259 9.00 -3.38 -12.24
N LEU A 260 9.53 -4.11 -11.25
CA LEU A 260 10.73 -3.69 -10.55
C LEU A 260 11.96 -3.82 -11.45
N THR A 261 12.41 -2.72 -12.03
CA THR A 261 13.55 -2.65 -12.94
C THR A 261 14.34 -1.35 -12.73
N GLN A 262 15.65 -1.38 -12.99
CA GLN A 262 16.43 -0.15 -13.03
C GLN A 262 16.33 0.46 -14.43
N TRP A 263 15.40 1.40 -14.60
CA TRP A 263 15.16 2.13 -15.85
C TRP A 263 15.77 3.55 -15.86
N TRP A 264 16.50 3.92 -14.80
CA TRP A 264 17.36 5.10 -14.74
C TRP A 264 18.82 4.67 -14.81
N SER A 265 19.67 5.49 -15.43
CA SER A 265 21.12 5.29 -15.38
C SER A 265 21.65 5.53 -13.97
N ASP A 266 22.78 4.89 -13.63
CA ASP A 266 23.43 5.07 -12.31
C ASP A 266 23.76 6.54 -12.03
N GLU A 267 24.15 7.29 -13.06
CA GLU A 267 24.41 8.72 -12.95
C GLU A 267 23.17 9.50 -12.49
N ILE A 268 22.00 9.20 -13.06
CA ILE A 268 20.75 9.84 -12.68
C ILE A 268 20.32 9.42 -11.26
N VAL A 269 20.53 8.15 -10.90
CA VAL A 269 20.27 7.66 -9.53
C VAL A 269 21.11 8.43 -8.51
N GLU A 270 22.40 8.66 -8.79
CA GLU A 270 23.26 9.45 -7.91
C GLU A 270 22.88 10.93 -7.86
N LYS A 271 22.48 11.54 -8.98
CA LYS A 271 21.92 12.90 -9.00
C LYS A 271 20.64 13.00 -8.15
N PHE A 272 19.75 12.01 -8.25
CA PHE A 272 18.54 11.93 -7.44
C PHE A 272 18.86 11.85 -5.95
N LYS A 273 19.78 10.96 -5.54
CA LYS A 273 20.22 10.83 -4.14
C LYS A 273 20.78 12.15 -3.60
N LYS A 274 21.65 12.82 -4.38
CA LYS A 274 22.22 14.14 -4.02
C LYS A 274 21.12 15.20 -3.84
N LYS A 275 20.17 15.28 -4.77
CA LYS A 275 19.08 16.27 -4.73
C LYS A 275 18.15 16.01 -3.54
N LYS A 276 17.80 14.75 -3.28
CA LYS A 276 17.05 14.34 -2.07
C LYS A 276 17.75 14.79 -0.80
N PHE A 277 19.04 14.48 -0.67
CA PHE A 277 19.81 14.87 0.51
C PHE A 277 19.86 16.39 0.69
N PHE A 278 20.08 17.13 -0.39
CA PHE A 278 20.11 18.60 -0.36
C PHE A 278 18.75 19.20 0.04
N CYS A 279 17.64 18.73 -0.53
CA CYS A 279 16.31 19.29 -0.28
C CYS A 279 15.72 18.85 1.08
N PHE A 280 15.97 17.62 1.51
CA PHE A 280 15.28 17.01 2.65
C PHE A 280 16.21 16.60 3.80
N GLY A 281 17.52 16.82 3.68
CA GLY A 281 18.50 16.45 4.71
C GLY A 281 18.32 17.20 6.03
N ALA A 282 17.64 18.35 6.02
CA ALA A 282 17.30 19.11 7.20
C ALA A 282 15.99 18.66 7.88
N VAL A 283 15.15 17.83 7.24
CA VAL A 283 13.87 17.37 7.83
C VAL A 283 14.04 16.72 9.21
N PRO A 284 15.05 15.85 9.43
CA PRO A 284 15.36 15.31 10.75
C PRO A 284 15.68 16.34 11.84
N GLN A 285 16.06 17.57 11.46
CA GLN A 285 16.54 18.59 12.39
C GLN A 285 15.39 19.41 13.01
N PHE A 286 14.16 19.30 12.48
CA PHE A 286 13.02 20.00 13.05
C PHE A 286 12.55 19.31 14.34
N PRO A 287 12.59 19.99 15.49
CA PRO A 287 12.03 19.45 16.72
C PRO A 287 10.50 19.39 16.59
N ILE A 288 9.88 18.35 17.16
CA ILE A 288 8.43 18.34 17.35
C ILE A 288 8.17 18.92 18.74
N ASP A 289 7.67 20.14 18.78
CA ASP A 289 7.12 20.75 19.99
C ASP A 289 5.70 20.24 20.21
N ILE A 290 5.58 19.06 20.79
CA ILE A 290 4.33 18.65 21.44
C ILE A 290 4.30 19.42 22.74
N VAL A 291 3.27 20.26 22.96
CA VAL A 291 3.04 21.07 24.19
C VAL A 291 3.73 20.45 25.42
N GLY A 292 4.93 20.95 25.76
CA GLY A 292 5.71 20.56 26.95
C GLY A 292 6.80 19.49 26.81
N LEU A 293 7.06 18.90 25.64
CA LEU A 293 8.14 17.91 25.44
C LEU A 293 8.85 18.10 24.09
N TRP A 294 10.11 18.56 24.15
CA TRP A 294 11.01 18.59 23.01
C TRP A 294 11.40 17.16 22.63
N VAL A 295 10.82 16.62 21.55
CA VAL A 295 11.33 15.40 20.92
C VAL A 295 12.11 15.78 19.67
N LEU A 296 13.44 15.69 19.78
CA LEU A 296 14.32 15.69 18.59
C LEU A 296 14.00 14.44 17.77
N VAL A 297 13.52 14.64 16.55
CA VAL A 297 13.34 13.56 15.58
C VAL A 297 14.73 13.02 15.22
N GLN A 298 14.85 11.70 15.19
CA GLN A 298 16.06 10.92 14.88
C GLN A 298 17.09 10.70 15.99
N LYS A 299 16.80 9.67 16.80
CA LYS A 299 17.73 8.54 17.10
C LYS A 299 17.03 7.38 17.82
N LYS A 300 15.86 7.61 18.44
CA LYS A 300 15.14 6.57 19.20
C LYS A 300 14.27 5.62 18.37
N LEU A 301 13.76 6.00 17.19
CA LEU A 301 12.93 5.08 16.39
C LEU A 301 13.78 4.01 15.67
N ILE A 302 15.00 4.34 15.25
CA ILE A 302 15.92 3.38 14.63
C ILE A 302 16.43 2.36 15.67
N ALA A 303 16.59 2.76 16.94
CA ALA A 303 16.98 1.85 18.03
C ALA A 303 15.85 0.92 18.52
N MET A 304 14.57 1.28 18.32
CA MET A 304 13.44 0.40 18.67
C MET A 304 13.08 -0.61 17.57
N LEU A 305 13.56 -0.41 16.34
CA LEU A 305 13.31 -1.31 15.20
C LEU A 305 14.58 -2.03 14.71
N SER A 306 15.64 -2.04 15.52
CA SER A 306 16.86 -2.84 15.28
C SER A 306 17.17 -3.79 16.45
N GLY A 307 16.11 -4.32 17.08
CA GLY A 307 16.15 -5.53 17.90
C GLY A 307 15.65 -6.73 17.13
#